data_AF-A0AAI9GJ90-F1
#
_entry.id   AF-A0AAI9GJ90-F1
#
_cell.length_a   1.000
_cell.length_b   1.000
_cell.length_c   1.000
_cell.angle_alpha   90.00
_cell.angle_beta   90.00
_cell.angle_gamma   90.00
#
_symmetry.space_group_name_H-M   'P 1'
#
loop_
_entity.id
_entity.type
_entity.pdbx_description
1 polymer ?
#
loop_
_entity_poly.entity_id
_entity_poly.type
_entity_poly.pdbx_seq_one_letter_code
_entity_poly.pdbx_strand_id
1 'polypeptide(L)'
;MAHLLNKGDMASSIGISVQAFDKWGVPPVERRGREVFYDVKAVLKIDRERQLQSHKSTDDGDDLEKKLLQARVELTEEQAIAQRFKNQIADHRVINTEFCIFALSRLAGELASVLDSIPLSMQRRFPDFNDRQLMYLKELVAKGANKCVESAEKMPEFADEYYRSADE
;
A
#
# COMPACT_ATOMS: atom_id res chain seq x y z
N MET A 1 -50.89 -3.61 36.40
CA MET A 1 -50.48 -3.25 37.77
C MET A 1 -48.98 -2.97 37.74
N ALA A 2 -48.54 -1.85 38.29
CA ALA A 2 -47.10 -1.55 38.43
C ALA A 2 -46.55 -2.37 39.61
N HIS A 3 -45.43 -3.07 39.41
CA HIS A 3 -44.76 -3.80 40.48
C HIS A 3 -43.69 -2.89 41.07
N LEU A 4 -43.87 -2.47 42.31
CA LEU A 4 -43.00 -1.52 42.98
C LEU A 4 -42.11 -2.26 43.97
N LEU A 5 -40.80 -2.06 43.87
CA LEU A 5 -39.82 -2.58 44.83
C LEU A 5 -39.05 -1.44 45.46
N ASN A 6 -38.66 -1.62 46.73
CA ASN A 6 -37.71 -0.70 47.35
C ASN A 6 -36.34 -0.84 46.65
N LYS A 7 -35.46 0.10 46.94
CA LYS A 7 -34.11 0.15 46.34
C LYS A 7 -33.27 -1.11 46.58
N GLY A 8 -33.32 -1.67 47.80
CA GLY A 8 -32.51 -2.81 48.21
C GLY A 8 -32.96 -4.11 47.55
N ASP A 9 -34.27 -4.35 47.55
CA ASP A 9 -34.92 -5.49 46.92
C ASP A 9 -34.80 -5.42 45.41
N MET A 10 -34.91 -4.21 44.82
CA MET A 10 -34.67 -4.02 43.39
C MET A 10 -33.24 -4.41 43.04
N ALA A 11 -32.23 -3.83 43.69
CA ALA A 11 -30.82 -4.11 43.43
C ALA A 11 -30.49 -5.61 43.60
N SER A 12 -31.04 -6.25 44.64
CA SER A 12 -30.89 -7.68 44.89
C SER A 12 -31.56 -8.53 43.79
N SER A 13 -32.73 -8.11 43.29
CA SER A 13 -33.48 -8.84 42.25
C SER A 13 -32.79 -8.86 40.89
N ILE A 14 -32.02 -7.81 40.57
CA ILE A 14 -31.22 -7.73 39.34
C ILE A 14 -29.74 -8.11 39.55
N GLY A 15 -29.36 -8.52 40.77
CA GLY A 15 -28.02 -9.03 41.07
C GLY A 15 -26.92 -7.96 41.12
N ILE A 16 -27.23 -6.69 41.44
CA ILE A 16 -26.24 -5.61 41.54
C ILE A 16 -26.20 -5.01 42.94
N SER A 17 -25.13 -4.27 43.24
CA SER A 17 -25.05 -3.53 44.50
C SER A 17 -25.97 -2.30 44.51
N VAL A 18 -26.44 -1.91 45.70
CA VAL A 18 -27.27 -0.70 45.90
C VAL A 18 -26.57 0.57 45.38
N GLN A 19 -25.24 0.62 45.49
CA GLN A 19 -24.41 1.70 44.96
C GLN A 19 -24.35 1.69 43.42
N ALA A 20 -24.32 0.51 42.80
CA ALA A 20 -24.39 0.39 41.36
C ALA A 20 -25.77 0.84 40.84
N PHE A 21 -26.84 0.46 41.53
CA PHE A 21 -28.20 0.88 41.20
C PHE A 21 -28.39 2.40 41.28
N ASP A 22 -27.75 3.10 42.23
CA ASP A 22 -27.77 4.57 42.28
C ASP A 22 -27.20 5.21 41.01
N LYS A 23 -26.13 4.63 40.46
CA LYS A 23 -25.51 5.11 39.23
C LYS A 23 -26.37 4.87 37.99
N TRP A 24 -27.47 4.14 38.11
CA TRP A 24 -28.41 3.91 37.01
C TRP A 24 -29.37 5.08 36.83
N GLY A 25 -29.55 5.93 37.85
CA GLY A 25 -30.35 7.14 37.75
C GLY A 25 -31.85 6.88 37.49
N VAL A 26 -32.37 5.73 37.91
CA VAL A 26 -33.76 5.34 37.69
C VAL A 26 -34.70 6.31 38.44
N PRO A 27 -35.73 6.89 37.79
CA PRO A 27 -36.64 7.81 38.45
C PRO A 27 -37.50 7.06 39.50
N PRO A 28 -37.62 7.59 40.73
CA PRO A 28 -38.46 6.99 41.75
C PRO A 28 -39.95 7.26 41.47
N VAL A 29 -40.79 6.25 41.70
CA VAL A 29 -42.23 6.33 41.42
C VAL A 29 -43.02 6.72 42.65
N GLU A 30 -42.63 6.22 43.81
CA GLU A 30 -43.33 6.47 45.07
C GLU A 30 -42.33 6.61 46.22
N ARG A 31 -42.64 7.48 47.20
CA ARG A 31 -41.89 7.59 48.45
C ARG A 31 -42.83 7.29 49.61
N ARG A 32 -42.50 6.29 50.42
CA ARG A 32 -43.22 5.99 51.67
C ARG A 32 -42.24 6.06 52.83
N GLY A 33 -42.36 7.12 53.64
CA GLY A 33 -41.44 7.35 54.77
C GLY A 33 -39.99 7.55 54.29
N ARG A 34 -39.07 6.72 54.81
CA ARG A 34 -37.65 6.72 54.43
C ARG A 34 -37.33 5.85 53.21
N GLU A 35 -38.32 5.12 52.68
CA GLU A 35 -38.14 4.20 51.56
C GLU A 35 -38.62 4.81 50.24
N VAL A 36 -37.88 4.48 49.18
CA VAL A 36 -38.12 4.95 47.81
C VAL A 36 -38.38 3.73 46.94
N PHE A 37 -39.47 3.76 46.19
CA PHE A 37 -39.94 2.66 45.36
C PHE A 37 -39.74 2.94 43.88
N TYR A 38 -39.37 1.88 43.15
CA TYR A 38 -39.06 1.90 41.73
C TYR A 38 -39.94 0.89 41.00
N ASP A 39 -40.38 1.24 39.80
CA ASP A 39 -41.10 0.32 38.92
C ASP A 39 -40.12 -0.66 38.27
N VAL A 40 -40.37 -1.96 38.46
CA VAL A 40 -39.53 -3.04 37.92
C VAL A 40 -39.42 -2.95 36.40
N LYS A 41 -40.50 -2.57 35.70
CA LYS A 41 -40.52 -2.49 34.24
C LYS A 41 -39.54 -1.43 33.72
N ALA A 42 -39.47 -0.28 34.40
CA ALA A 42 -38.55 0.79 34.04
C ALA A 42 -37.08 0.38 34.24
N VAL A 43 -36.78 -0.31 35.35
CA VAL A 43 -35.44 -0.82 35.64
C VAL A 43 -34.97 -1.84 34.60
N LEU A 44 -35.82 -2.82 34.28
CA LEU A 44 -35.48 -3.86 33.29
C LEU A 44 -35.27 -3.30 31.87
N LYS A 45 -35.95 -2.20 31.52
CA LYS A 45 -35.73 -1.53 30.23
C LYS A 45 -34.33 -0.92 30.15
N ILE A 46 -33.92 -0.20 31.21
CA ILE A 46 -32.60 0.43 31.30
C ILE A 46 -31.48 -0.63 31.31
N ASP A 47 -31.69 -1.74 32.03
CA ASP A 47 -30.74 -2.85 32.06
C ASP A 47 -30.51 -3.45 30.66
N ARG A 48 -31.59 -3.74 29.90
CA ARG A 48 -31.48 -4.23 28.52
C ARG A 48 -30.78 -3.25 27.60
N GLU A 49 -31.08 -1.96 27.69
CA GLU A 49 -30.43 -0.93 26.87
C GLU A 49 -28.92 -0.88 27.14
N ARG A 50 -28.49 -0.99 28.40
CA ARG A 50 -27.07 -1.03 28.78
C ARG A 50 -26.38 -2.30 28.29
N GLN A 51 -27.02 -3.47 28.39
CA GLN A 51 -26.46 -4.73 27.89
C GLN A 51 -26.25 -4.69 26.37
N LEU A 52 -27.20 -4.11 25.62
CA LEU A 52 -27.09 -3.92 24.17
C LEU A 52 -25.96 -2.96 23.79
N GLN A 53 -25.79 -1.85 24.52
CA GLN A 53 -24.70 -0.91 24.29
C GLN A 53 -23.33 -1.52 24.60
N SER A 54 -23.23 -2.31 25.68
CA SER A 54 -22.00 -3.01 26.04
C SER A 54 -21.62 -4.06 25.00
N HIS A 55 -22.57 -4.85 24.50
CA HIS A 55 -22.29 -5.86 23.47
C HIS A 55 -21.87 -5.22 22.14
N LYS A 56 -22.52 -4.12 21.72
CA LYS A 56 -22.12 -3.39 20.52
C LYS A 56 -20.70 -2.84 20.59
N SER A 57 -20.31 -2.29 21.74
CA SER A 57 -18.97 -1.70 21.90
C SER A 57 -17.85 -2.73 21.95
N THR A 58 -18.10 -3.95 22.45
CA THR A 58 -17.14 -5.06 22.35
C THR A 58 -17.04 -5.65 20.94
N ASP A 59 -18.17 -5.82 20.24
CA ASP A 59 -18.20 -6.40 18.90
C ASP A 59 -17.51 -5.48 17.86
N ASP A 60 -17.77 -4.17 17.92
CA ASP A 60 -17.10 -3.18 17.06
C ASP A 60 -15.59 -3.11 17.35
N GLY A 61 -15.18 -3.28 18.61
CA GLY A 61 -13.77 -3.28 19.01
C GLY A 61 -13.01 -4.49 18.46
N ASP A 62 -13.60 -5.69 18.60
CA ASP A 62 -13.02 -6.94 18.08
C ASP A 62 -12.94 -6.96 16.55
N ASP A 63 -13.94 -6.40 15.85
CA ASP A 63 -13.92 -6.28 14.39
C ASP A 63 -12.83 -5.32 13.90
N LEU A 64 -12.65 -4.19 14.59
CA LEU A 64 -11.58 -3.23 14.29
C LEU A 64 -10.19 -3.85 14.52
N GLU A 65 -10.02 -4.60 15.61
CA GLU A 65 -8.75 -5.27 15.93
C GLU A 65 -8.40 -6.34 14.88
N LYS A 66 -9.38 -7.15 14.44
CA LYS A 66 -9.20 -8.13 13.36
C LYS A 66 -8.79 -7.48 12.05
N LYS A 67 -9.45 -6.38 11.66
CA LYS A 67 -9.12 -5.62 10.44
C LYS A 67 -7.72 -5.03 10.50
N LEU A 68 -7.32 -4.48 11.65
CA LEU A 68 -5.95 -3.98 11.85
C LEU A 68 -4.92 -5.10 11.77
N LEU A 69 -5.22 -6.27 12.30
CA LEU A 69 -4.33 -7.43 12.25
C LEU A 69 -4.17 -7.95 10.81
N GLN A 70 -5.25 -8.02 10.04
CA GLN A 70 -5.20 -8.37 8.61
C GLN A 70 -4.35 -7.38 7.81
N ALA A 71 -4.60 -6.07 7.96
CA ALA A 71 -3.83 -5.05 7.27
C ALA A 71 -2.33 -5.09 7.62
N ARG A 72 -1.99 -5.46 8.87
CA ARG A 72 -0.59 -5.67 9.28
C ARG A 72 0.04 -6.89 8.62
N VAL A 73 -0.70 -7.99 8.47
CA VAL A 73 -0.22 -9.20 7.80
C VAL A 73 0.07 -8.88 6.33
N GLU A 74 -0.88 -8.27 5.62
CA GLU A 74 -0.72 -7.87 4.21
C GLU A 74 0.50 -6.95 4.03
N LEU A 75 0.63 -5.91 4.86
CA LEU A 75 1.78 -5.01 4.82
C LEU A 75 3.11 -5.74 5.08
N THR A 76 3.11 -6.71 6.01
CA THR A 76 4.32 -7.49 6.33
C THR A 76 4.71 -8.40 5.18
N GLU A 77 3.73 -8.99 4.49
CA GLU A 77 3.95 -9.80 3.29
C GLU A 77 4.51 -8.97 2.14
N GLU A 78 3.93 -7.80 1.86
CA GLU A 78 4.44 -6.87 0.85
C GLU A 78 5.88 -6.41 1.17
N GLN A 79 6.15 -6.07 2.44
CA GLN A 79 7.50 -5.71 2.89
C GLN A 79 8.50 -6.86 2.72
N ALA A 80 8.09 -8.09 3.01
CA ALA A 80 8.92 -9.28 2.81
C ALA A 80 9.23 -9.53 1.33
N ILE A 81 8.25 -9.34 0.44
CA ILE A 81 8.44 -9.43 -1.01
C ILE A 81 9.44 -8.37 -1.48
N ALA A 82 9.24 -7.11 -1.08
CA ALA A 82 10.15 -6.02 -1.43
C ALA A 82 11.57 -6.28 -0.94
N GLN A 83 11.73 -6.82 0.28
CA GLN A 83 13.04 -7.18 0.82
C GLN A 83 13.68 -8.36 0.07
N ARG A 84 12.89 -9.35 -0.36
CA ARG A 84 13.38 -10.44 -1.21
C ARG A 84 13.89 -9.93 -2.55
N PHE A 85 13.18 -9.01 -3.20
CA PHE A 85 13.68 -8.38 -4.43
C PHE A 85 14.99 -7.62 -4.19
N LYS A 86 15.08 -6.83 -3.10
CA LYS A 86 16.34 -6.15 -2.74
C LYS A 86 17.49 -7.12 -2.49
N ASN A 87 17.22 -8.23 -1.82
CA ASN A 87 18.22 -9.28 -1.58
C ASN A 87 18.66 -9.95 -2.88
N GLN A 88 17.74 -10.23 -3.81
CA GLN A 88 18.09 -10.83 -5.11
C GLN A 88 18.90 -9.88 -6.00
N ILE A 89 18.65 -8.57 -5.91
CA ILE A 89 19.49 -7.54 -6.55
C ILE A 89 20.89 -7.54 -5.91
N ALA A 90 20.98 -7.57 -4.58
CA ALA A 90 22.24 -7.61 -3.85
C ALA A 90 23.05 -8.89 -4.14
N ASP A 91 22.37 -10.02 -4.34
CA ASP A 91 22.96 -11.30 -4.74
C ASP A 91 23.28 -11.38 -6.24
N HIS A 92 23.15 -10.27 -6.98
CA HIS A 92 23.40 -10.17 -8.43
C HIS A 92 22.59 -11.15 -9.29
N ARG A 93 21.47 -11.69 -8.79
CA ARG A 93 20.61 -12.62 -9.54
C ARG A 93 19.63 -11.92 -10.47
N VAL A 94 19.32 -10.66 -10.19
CA VAL A 94 18.43 -9.82 -10.99
C VAL A 94 19.10 -8.47 -11.22
N ILE A 95 19.12 -8.01 -12.46
CA ILE A 95 19.62 -6.68 -12.81
C ILE A 95 18.41 -5.76 -12.95
N ASN A 96 18.50 -4.57 -12.37
CA ASN A 96 17.46 -3.56 -12.51
C ASN A 96 17.37 -3.10 -13.98
N THR A 97 16.20 -3.19 -14.59
CA THR A 97 15.93 -2.75 -15.97
C THR A 97 16.33 -1.29 -16.20
N GLU A 98 16.13 -0.40 -15.22
CA GLU A 98 16.55 1.02 -15.29
C GLU A 98 18.08 1.14 -15.38
N PHE A 99 18.82 0.28 -14.68
CA PHE A 99 20.28 0.24 -14.79
C PHE A 99 20.71 -0.24 -16.17
N CYS A 100 20.06 -1.28 -16.73
CA CYS A 100 20.34 -1.74 -18.09
C CYS A 100 20.10 -0.64 -19.12
N ILE A 101 18.98 0.07 -19.03
CA ILE A 101 18.66 1.21 -19.91
C ILE A 101 19.74 2.28 -19.76
N PHE A 102 20.08 2.69 -18.53
CA PHE A 102 21.12 3.68 -18.28
C PHE A 102 22.48 3.28 -18.87
N ALA A 103 22.93 2.05 -18.62
CA ALA A 103 24.21 1.55 -19.09
C ALA A 103 24.26 1.47 -20.62
N LEU A 104 23.18 1.00 -21.25
CA LEU A 104 23.08 0.92 -22.71
C LEU A 104 22.98 2.29 -23.36
N SER A 105 22.21 3.23 -22.80
CA SER A 105 22.17 4.62 -23.29
C SER A 105 23.54 5.28 -23.23
N ARG A 106 24.32 5.02 -22.16
CA ARG A 106 25.69 5.52 -22.05
C ARG A 106 26.60 4.92 -23.13
N LEU A 107 26.59 3.60 -23.30
CA LEU A 107 27.38 2.91 -24.33
C LEU A 107 26.98 3.35 -25.74
N ALA A 108 25.68 3.51 -25.99
CA ALA A 108 25.15 4.03 -27.25
C ALA A 108 25.64 5.45 -27.54
N GLY A 109 25.68 6.33 -26.54
CA GLY A 109 26.23 7.67 -26.66
C GLY A 109 27.74 7.68 -26.96
N GLU A 110 28.51 6.81 -26.30
CA GLU A 110 29.94 6.63 -26.57
C GLU A 110 30.17 6.14 -28.02
N LEU A 111 29.38 5.19 -28.50
CA LEU A 111 29.43 4.70 -29.89
C LEU A 111 29.02 5.78 -30.91
N ALA A 112 27.93 6.52 -30.63
CA ALA A 112 27.48 7.63 -31.47
C ALA A 112 28.58 8.70 -31.62
N SER A 113 29.27 9.04 -30.53
CA SER A 113 30.39 9.97 -30.55
C SER A 113 31.56 9.48 -31.41
N VAL A 114 31.87 8.18 -31.36
CA VAL A 114 32.88 7.58 -32.25
C VAL A 114 32.45 7.68 -33.70
N LEU A 115 31.18 7.37 -34.01
CA LEU A 115 30.62 7.47 -35.35
C LEU A 115 30.73 8.90 -35.90
N ASP A 116 30.36 9.92 -35.11
CA ASP A 116 30.43 11.34 -35.51
C ASP A 116 31.85 11.83 -35.84
N SER A 117 32.88 11.16 -35.33
CA SER A 117 34.28 11.49 -35.62
C SER A 117 34.76 10.96 -37.00
N ILE A 118 34.05 10.01 -37.60
CA ILE A 118 34.44 9.32 -38.82
C ILE A 118 34.53 10.27 -40.03
N PRO A 119 33.55 11.15 -40.31
CA PRO A 119 33.61 12.02 -41.49
C PRO A 119 34.82 12.95 -41.50
N LEU A 120 35.15 13.54 -40.34
CA LEU A 120 36.30 14.43 -40.21
C LEU A 120 37.62 13.66 -40.35
N SER A 121 37.69 12.46 -39.78
CA SER A 121 38.86 11.58 -39.90
C SER A 121 39.09 11.15 -41.35
N MET A 122 38.02 10.85 -42.09
CA MET A 122 38.07 10.54 -43.52
C MET A 122 38.55 11.74 -44.34
N GLN A 123 38.00 12.93 -44.09
CA GLN A 123 38.42 14.16 -44.79
C GLN A 123 39.90 14.48 -44.58
N ARG A 124 40.42 14.29 -43.35
CA ARG A 124 41.84 14.52 -43.04
C ARG A 124 42.76 13.51 -43.72
N ARG A 125 42.32 12.27 -43.87
CA ARG A 125 43.13 11.18 -44.42
C ARG A 125 43.13 11.14 -45.95
N PHE A 126 42.07 11.63 -46.57
CA PHE A 126 41.89 11.62 -48.02
C PHE A 126 41.56 13.05 -48.50
N PRO A 127 42.55 13.87 -48.87
CA PRO A 127 42.34 15.25 -49.29
C PRO A 127 41.51 15.39 -50.58
N ASP A 128 41.56 14.37 -51.45
CA ASP A 128 40.80 14.32 -52.72
C ASP A 128 39.34 13.85 -52.53
N PHE A 129 38.90 13.68 -51.28
CA PHE A 129 37.55 13.21 -50.97
C PHE A 129 36.52 14.28 -51.34
N ASN A 130 35.65 13.96 -52.29
CA ASN A 130 34.69 14.93 -52.84
C ASN A 130 33.68 15.38 -51.77
N ASP A 131 33.38 16.68 -51.73
CA ASP A 131 32.38 17.27 -50.81
C ASP A 131 31.02 16.57 -50.85
N ARG A 132 30.57 16.10 -52.03
CA ARG A 132 29.33 15.31 -52.15
C ARG A 132 29.42 13.96 -51.46
N GLN A 133 30.57 13.28 -51.55
CA GLN A 133 30.81 12.02 -50.85
C GLN A 133 30.90 12.24 -49.34
N LEU A 134 31.51 13.35 -48.91
CA LEU A 134 31.58 13.73 -47.51
C LEU A 134 30.20 14.04 -46.92
N MET A 135 29.34 14.76 -47.66
CA MET A 135 27.95 15.01 -47.25
C MET A 135 27.16 13.72 -47.11
N TYR A 136 27.24 12.81 -48.08
CA TYR A 136 26.56 11.52 -48.02
C TYR A 136 27.06 10.66 -46.84
N LEU A 137 28.38 10.65 -46.59
CA LEU A 137 28.97 9.97 -45.44
C LEU A 137 28.45 10.53 -44.11
N LYS A 138 28.41 11.87 -43.97
CA LYS A 138 27.84 12.53 -42.78
C LYS A 138 26.39 12.13 -42.55
N GLU A 139 25.59 12.03 -43.61
CA GLU A 139 24.19 11.62 -43.50
C GLU A 139 24.05 10.16 -43.03
N LEU A 140 24.84 9.25 -43.57
CA LEU A 140 24.85 7.84 -43.15
C LEU A 140 25.30 7.69 -41.69
N VAL A 141 26.37 8.40 -41.30
CA VAL A 141 26.89 8.40 -39.93
C VAL A 141 25.84 8.94 -38.96
N ALA A 142 25.18 10.05 -39.28
CA ALA A 142 24.14 10.63 -38.44
C ALA A 142 22.94 9.67 -38.27
N LYS A 143 22.53 8.97 -39.34
CA LYS A 143 21.50 7.92 -39.24
C LYS A 143 21.91 6.80 -38.30
N GLY A 144 23.16 6.34 -38.38
CA GLY A 144 23.71 5.31 -37.50
C GLY A 144 23.79 5.76 -36.03
N ALA A 145 24.34 6.94 -35.78
CA ALA A 145 24.48 7.52 -34.45
C ALA A 145 23.12 7.69 -33.75
N ASN A 146 22.12 8.25 -34.46
CA ASN A 146 20.77 8.37 -33.94
C ASN A 146 20.15 7.01 -33.63
N LYS A 147 20.41 6.00 -34.46
CA LYS A 147 19.89 4.65 -34.21
C LYS A 147 20.50 4.00 -32.98
N CYS A 148 21.79 4.21 -32.72
CA CYS A 148 22.44 3.73 -31.50
C CYS A 148 21.75 4.30 -30.25
N VAL A 149 21.45 5.59 -30.24
CA VAL A 149 20.76 6.25 -29.11
C VAL A 149 19.35 5.71 -28.94
N GLU A 150 18.59 5.54 -30.04
CA GLU A 150 17.23 4.98 -30.02
C GLU A 150 17.18 3.53 -29.54
N SER A 151 18.22 2.72 -29.82
CA SER A 151 18.27 1.31 -29.42
C SER A 151 18.21 1.07 -27.91
N ALA A 152 18.67 2.02 -27.09
CA ALA A 152 18.60 1.88 -25.64
C ALA A 152 17.17 2.01 -25.09
N GLU A 153 16.31 2.79 -25.76
CA GLU A 153 14.90 2.99 -25.38
C GLU A 153 14.05 1.73 -25.64
N LYS A 154 14.48 0.87 -26.57
CA LYS A 154 13.82 -0.39 -26.94
C LYS A 154 14.15 -1.57 -26.03
N MET A 155 14.97 -1.35 -25.00
CA MET A 155 15.40 -2.42 -24.09
C MET A 155 14.24 -3.16 -23.41
N PRO A 156 13.13 -2.51 -22.98
CA PRO A 156 11.97 -3.22 -22.44
C PRO A 156 11.35 -4.18 -23.46
N GLU A 157 11.22 -3.76 -24.72
CA GLU A 157 10.66 -4.58 -25.80
C GLU A 157 11.53 -5.82 -26.07
N PHE A 158 12.86 -5.66 -26.06
CA PHE A 158 13.79 -6.79 -26.21
C PHE A 158 13.72 -7.77 -25.05
N ALA A 159 13.54 -7.27 -23.83
CA ALA A 159 13.34 -8.13 -22.66
C ALA A 159 12.04 -8.94 -22.80
N ASP A 160 10.94 -8.29 -23.20
CA ASP A 160 9.65 -8.95 -23.39
C ASP A 160 9.68 -10.00 -24.52
N GLU A 161 10.42 -9.74 -25.60
CA GLU A 161 10.63 -10.70 -26.69
C GLU A 161 11.45 -11.92 -26.22
N TYR A 162 12.52 -11.68 -25.45
CA TYR A 162 13.32 -12.75 -24.86
C TYR A 162 12.49 -13.64 -23.93
N TYR A 163 11.67 -13.06 -23.04
CA TYR A 163 10.82 -13.87 -22.16
C TYR A 163 9.78 -14.68 -22.94
N ARG A 164 9.15 -14.08 -23.96
CA ARG A 164 8.20 -14.80 -24.83
C ARG A 164 8.82 -15.99 -25.56
N SER A 165 10.07 -15.86 -25.99
CA SER A 165 10.79 -16.94 -26.69
C SER A 165 11.40 -17.99 -25.76
N ALA A 166 11.59 -17.67 -24.47
CA ALA A 166 12.11 -18.59 -23.47
C ALA A 166 11.01 -19.48 -22.83
N ASP A 167 9.74 -19.09 -22.96
CA ASP A 167 8.57 -19.81 -22.46
C ASP A 167 7.96 -20.81 -23.49
N GLU A 168 8.49 -20.88 -24.73
CA GLU A 168 8.19 -21.92 -25.74
C GLU A 168 9.16 -23.11 -25.67
#